data_AF-A0A963N007-F1
#
_entry.id   AF-A0A963N007-F1
#
_cell.length_a   1.000
_cell.length_b   1.000
_cell.length_c   1.000
_cell.angle_alpha   90.00
_cell.angle_beta   90.00
_cell.angle_gamma   90.00
#
_symmetry.space_group_name_H-M   'P 1'
#
loop_
_entity.id
_entity.type
_entity.pdbx_description
1 polymer ?
#
loop_
_entity_poly.entity_id
_entity_poly.type
_entity_poly.pdbx_seq_one_letter_code
_entity_poly.pdbx_strand_id
1 'polypeptide(L)'
;MKIHEYQAKEVLRKYGVVTPRGVPCFTVDEAVKAAETLGGSIWVVKAQIHAGGRGKGGGVKLARSLDEVRGNAEQILGMQLVTHQTGPEGQKVRRLLVEEGADIKKEYYVAALTDRATQKIAMMASSEGGMDIEEVAAKTPEKIIKVFVDPLVGLTDTQAKELANGIGVPEASMAKAVDAFQKLYTCYMDTDASLAEINPLILEGNGNIKALDAKFN
;
A
#
# COMPACT_ATOMS: atom_id res chain seq x y z
N MET A 1 -7.14 15.70 -0.74
CA MET A 1 -8.00 15.12 0.32
C MET A 1 -7.54 13.70 0.59
N LYS A 2 -7.33 13.31 1.86
CA LYS A 2 -6.94 11.92 2.18
C LYS A 2 -8.14 10.97 2.09
N ILE A 3 -7.89 9.76 1.60
CA ILE A 3 -8.85 8.64 1.63
C ILE A 3 -8.27 7.45 2.41
N HIS A 4 -9.13 6.55 2.89
CA HIS A 4 -8.72 5.33 3.58
C HIS A 4 -8.12 4.30 2.62
N GLU A 5 -7.31 3.38 3.15
CA GLU A 5 -6.68 2.30 2.36
C GLU A 5 -7.71 1.48 1.57
N TYR A 6 -8.86 1.13 2.17
CA TYR A 6 -9.89 0.37 1.43
C TYR A 6 -10.40 1.13 0.19
N GLN A 7 -10.52 2.47 0.28
CA GLN A 7 -10.94 3.34 -0.82
C GLN A 7 -9.82 3.48 -1.86
N ALA A 8 -8.57 3.66 -1.41
CA ALA A 8 -7.42 3.69 -2.29
C ALA A 8 -7.29 2.40 -3.11
N LYS A 9 -7.50 1.24 -2.47
CA LYS A 9 -7.52 -0.06 -3.15
C LYS A 9 -8.68 -0.21 -4.13
N GLU A 10 -9.86 0.32 -3.81
CA GLU A 10 -10.97 0.38 -4.78
C GLU A 10 -10.63 1.20 -6.02
N VAL A 11 -9.95 2.34 -5.84
CA VAL A 11 -9.47 3.17 -6.96
C VAL A 11 -8.44 2.39 -7.78
N LEU A 12 -7.39 1.85 -7.14
CA LEU A 12 -6.34 1.07 -7.80
C LEU A 12 -6.89 -0.10 -8.63
N ARG A 13 -7.90 -0.81 -8.11
CA ARG A 13 -8.55 -1.92 -8.83
C ARG A 13 -9.24 -1.46 -10.12
N LYS A 14 -9.80 -0.24 -10.18
CA LYS A 14 -10.40 0.32 -11.41
C LYS A 14 -9.38 0.52 -12.52
N TYR A 15 -8.10 0.73 -12.17
CA TYR A 15 -6.98 0.83 -13.11
C TYR A 15 -6.26 -0.52 -13.32
N GLY A 16 -6.80 -1.62 -12.79
CA GLY A 16 -6.23 -2.95 -12.97
C GLY A 16 -4.97 -3.24 -12.15
N VAL A 17 -4.69 -2.44 -11.11
CA VAL A 17 -3.65 -2.78 -10.13
C VAL A 17 -4.19 -3.85 -9.20
N VAL A 18 -3.44 -4.95 -9.07
CA VAL A 18 -3.85 -6.10 -8.25
C VAL A 18 -3.69 -5.75 -6.77
N THR A 19 -4.76 -5.93 -6.00
CA THR A 19 -4.78 -5.79 -4.54
C THR A 19 -5.35 -7.08 -3.92
N PRO A 20 -5.09 -7.39 -2.64
CA PRO A 20 -5.83 -8.43 -1.94
C PRO A 20 -7.34 -8.17 -1.96
N ARG A 21 -8.14 -9.24 -1.90
CA ARG A 21 -9.56 -9.12 -1.56
C ARG A 21 -9.68 -8.66 -0.11
N GLY A 22 -10.57 -7.71 0.13
CA GLY A 22 -10.80 -7.17 1.46
C GLY A 22 -12.15 -6.50 1.60
N VAL A 23 -12.64 -6.43 2.83
CA VAL A 23 -13.97 -5.91 3.18
C VAL A 23 -13.82 -4.86 4.29
N PRO A 24 -14.28 -3.62 4.09
CA PRO A 24 -14.34 -2.62 5.16
C PRO A 24 -15.41 -3.01 6.18
N CYS A 25 -15.09 -2.88 7.46
CA CYS A 25 -15.96 -3.29 8.57
C CYS A 25 -16.07 -2.17 9.60
N PHE A 26 -17.27 -1.96 10.16
CA PHE A 26 -17.57 -0.94 11.17
C PHE A 26 -17.91 -1.54 12.54
N THR A 27 -18.08 -2.85 12.60
CA THR A 27 -18.29 -3.61 13.83
C THR A 27 -17.40 -4.86 13.86
N VAL A 28 -17.24 -5.45 15.04
CA VAL A 28 -16.51 -6.72 15.22
C VAL A 28 -17.21 -7.87 14.47
N ASP A 29 -18.54 -7.93 14.52
CA ASP A 29 -19.30 -8.98 13.83
C ASP A 29 -19.19 -8.88 12.30
N GLU A 30 -19.16 -7.66 11.76
CA GLU A 30 -18.84 -7.45 10.34
C GLU A 30 -17.43 -7.96 9.99
N ALA A 31 -16.44 -7.79 10.87
CA ALA A 31 -15.08 -8.28 10.64
C ALA A 31 -15.01 -9.80 10.58
N VAL A 32 -15.74 -10.51 11.45
CA VAL A 32 -15.84 -11.98 11.42
C VAL A 32 -16.54 -12.44 10.14
N LYS A 33 -17.69 -11.84 9.81
CA LYS A 33 -18.44 -12.16 8.59
C LYS A 33 -17.64 -11.89 7.31
N ALA A 34 -16.82 -10.83 7.31
CA ALA A 34 -15.91 -10.54 6.23
C ALA A 34 -14.88 -11.66 6.04
N ALA A 35 -14.26 -12.15 7.12
CA ALA A 35 -13.32 -13.27 7.07
C ALA A 35 -13.98 -14.55 6.55
N GLU A 36 -15.20 -14.87 7.01
CA GLU A 36 -16.00 -15.98 6.49
C GLU A 36 -16.25 -15.87 4.98
N THR A 37 -16.64 -14.67 4.51
CA THR A 37 -16.93 -14.40 3.10
C THR A 37 -15.68 -14.48 2.22
N LEU A 38 -14.54 -13.98 2.71
CA LEU A 38 -13.26 -14.07 2.01
C LEU A 38 -12.80 -15.52 1.91
N GLY A 39 -13.14 -16.35 2.89
CA GLY A 39 -12.66 -17.72 3.03
C GLY A 39 -11.14 -17.77 3.26
N GLY A 40 -10.58 -18.98 3.18
CA GLY A 40 -9.16 -19.22 3.41
C GLY A 40 -8.84 -19.54 4.87
N SER A 41 -7.57 -19.39 5.23
CA SER A 41 -7.03 -19.76 6.56
C SER A 41 -6.19 -18.67 7.21
N ILE A 42 -5.97 -17.56 6.51
CA ILE A 42 -5.15 -16.43 7.00
C ILE A 42 -5.84 -15.13 6.57
N TRP A 43 -6.00 -14.23 7.53
CA TRP A 43 -6.54 -12.89 7.32
C TRP A 43 -5.66 -11.84 7.99
N VAL A 44 -5.82 -10.60 7.58
CA VAL A 44 -5.21 -9.44 8.23
C VAL A 44 -6.30 -8.46 8.62
N VAL A 45 -6.33 -8.07 9.89
CA VAL A 45 -7.22 -7.02 10.43
C VAL A 45 -6.44 -5.72 10.51
N LYS A 46 -6.88 -4.70 9.78
CA LYS A 46 -6.20 -3.41 9.64
C LYS A 46 -7.05 -2.24 10.11
N ALA A 47 -6.51 -1.43 11.00
CA ALA A 47 -7.04 -0.13 11.36
C ALA A 47 -7.06 0.80 10.14
N GLN A 48 -8.19 1.48 9.93
CA GLN A 48 -8.34 2.45 8.86
C GLN A 48 -8.31 3.87 9.45
N ILE A 49 -7.15 4.51 9.30
CA ILE A 49 -6.86 5.89 9.71
C ILE A 49 -6.05 6.59 8.60
N HIS A 50 -5.96 7.92 8.64
CA HIS A 50 -5.29 8.71 7.58
C HIS A 50 -3.80 8.96 7.88
N ALA A 51 -3.11 7.91 8.33
CA ALA A 51 -1.71 7.92 8.74
C ALA A 51 -1.04 6.57 8.49
N GLY A 52 0.24 6.59 8.14
CA GLY A 52 1.12 5.43 8.02
C GLY A 52 1.65 4.93 9.37
N GLY A 53 2.49 3.89 9.35
CA GLY A 53 3.10 3.31 10.56
C GLY A 53 2.16 2.50 11.43
N ARG A 54 0.99 2.10 10.91
CA ARG A 54 -0.08 1.42 11.65
C ARG A 54 0.35 0.08 12.24
N GLY A 55 1.19 -0.68 11.54
CA GLY A 55 1.71 -1.96 12.04
C GLY A 55 2.54 -1.80 13.31
N LYS A 56 3.47 -0.83 13.34
CA LYS A 56 4.27 -0.51 14.54
C LYS A 56 3.40 -0.04 15.71
N GLY A 57 2.26 0.62 15.43
CA GLY A 57 1.28 1.05 16.43
C GLY A 57 0.28 -0.02 16.87
N GLY A 58 0.40 -1.26 16.39
CA GLY A 58 -0.52 -2.36 16.74
C GLY A 58 -1.85 -2.35 15.98
N GLY A 59 -2.01 -1.46 15.00
CA GLY A 59 -3.20 -1.34 14.16
C GLY A 59 -3.25 -2.30 12.96
N VAL A 60 -2.30 -3.22 12.82
CA VAL A 60 -2.31 -4.26 11.79
C VAL A 60 -1.96 -5.59 12.44
N LYS A 61 -2.88 -6.56 12.39
CA LYS A 61 -2.69 -7.88 13.02
C LYS A 61 -3.11 -9.00 12.10
N LEU A 62 -2.30 -10.05 12.05
CA LEU A 62 -2.60 -11.28 11.34
C LEU A 62 -3.50 -12.18 12.20
N ALA A 63 -4.42 -12.91 11.56
CA ALA A 63 -5.28 -13.90 12.19
C ALA A 63 -5.27 -15.22 11.39
N ARG A 64 -5.31 -16.35 12.07
CA ARG A 64 -5.34 -17.73 11.51
C ARG A 64 -6.64 -18.48 11.81
N SER A 65 -7.58 -17.84 12.50
CA SER A 65 -8.90 -18.36 12.80
C SER A 65 -9.90 -17.20 12.90
N LEU A 66 -11.20 -17.52 12.81
CA LEU A 66 -12.27 -16.53 13.00
C LEU A 66 -12.26 -15.94 14.42
N ASP A 67 -11.87 -16.73 15.42
CA ASP A 67 -11.71 -16.26 16.80
C ASP A 67 -10.57 -15.25 16.92
N GLU A 68 -9.44 -15.48 16.23
CA GLU A 68 -8.35 -14.50 16.16
C GLU A 68 -8.78 -13.23 15.42
N VAL A 69 -9.60 -13.34 14.35
CA VAL A 69 -10.17 -12.16 13.68
C VAL A 69 -11.01 -11.36 14.65
N ARG A 70 -11.90 -12.01 15.42
CA ARG A 70 -12.75 -11.36 16.45
C ARG A 70 -11.88 -10.66 17.49
N GLY A 71 -10.94 -11.37 18.10
CA GLY A 71 -10.08 -10.80 19.14
C GLY A 71 -9.22 -9.64 18.64
N ASN A 72 -8.69 -9.72 17.42
CA ASN A 72 -7.95 -8.62 16.81
C ASN A 72 -8.86 -7.42 16.51
N ALA A 73 -10.08 -7.65 16.02
CA ALA A 73 -11.04 -6.59 15.74
C ALA A 73 -11.49 -5.86 17.02
N GLU A 74 -11.73 -6.58 18.12
CA GLU A 74 -12.07 -6.00 19.43
C GLU A 74 -10.95 -5.13 19.99
N GLN A 75 -9.69 -5.53 19.79
CA GLN A 75 -8.54 -4.76 20.26
C GLN A 75 -8.30 -3.51 19.41
N ILE A 76 -8.53 -3.57 18.10
CA ILE A 76 -8.22 -2.49 17.18
C ILE A 76 -9.38 -1.48 17.08
N LEU A 77 -10.63 -1.94 17.01
CA LEU A 77 -11.78 -1.05 16.84
C LEU A 77 -11.99 -0.21 18.10
N GLY A 78 -12.01 1.11 17.95
CA GLY A 78 -12.17 2.05 19.06
C GLY A 78 -10.87 2.46 19.75
N MET A 79 -9.73 1.81 19.47
CA MET A 79 -8.44 2.19 20.03
C MET A 79 -8.01 3.59 19.58
N GLN A 80 -7.23 4.28 20.42
CA GLN A 80 -6.49 5.47 20.02
C GLN A 80 -5.16 5.05 19.40
N LEU A 81 -5.08 5.00 18.07
CA LEU A 81 -3.91 4.49 17.37
C LEU A 81 -2.84 5.58 17.25
N VAL A 82 -1.75 5.41 18.00
CA VAL A 82 -0.57 6.28 17.95
C VAL A 82 0.44 5.70 16.95
N THR A 83 0.85 6.52 15.99
CA THR A 83 1.94 6.25 15.05
C THR A 83 2.87 7.46 15.00
N HIS A 84 4.04 7.31 14.39
CA HIS A 84 4.95 8.43 14.15
C HIS A 84 4.30 9.56 13.32
N GLN A 85 3.26 9.26 12.51
CA GLN A 85 2.54 10.26 11.68
C GLN A 85 1.31 10.87 12.36
N THR A 86 0.78 10.27 13.44
CA THR A 86 -0.37 10.83 14.19
C THR A 86 0.07 11.72 15.35
N GLY A 87 1.32 11.60 15.80
CA GLY A 87 1.78 12.23 17.04
C GLY A 87 1.16 11.60 18.30
N PRO A 88 1.42 12.20 19.49
CA PRO A 88 1.04 11.63 20.78
C PRO A 88 -0.49 11.52 20.98
N GLU A 89 -1.27 12.37 20.33
CA GLU A 89 -2.73 12.35 20.40
C GLU A 89 -3.33 11.12 19.71
N GLY A 90 -2.63 10.54 18.74
CA GLY A 90 -3.12 9.39 17.97
C GLY A 90 -4.32 9.71 17.07
N GLN A 91 -4.91 8.67 16.48
CA GLN A 91 -6.20 8.76 15.79
C GLN A 91 -7.13 7.62 16.26
N LYS A 92 -8.36 7.96 16.64
CA LYS A 92 -9.37 6.96 17.02
C LYS A 92 -9.74 6.10 15.83
N VAL A 93 -9.59 4.79 15.96
CA VAL A 93 -9.97 3.82 14.94
C VAL A 93 -11.48 3.63 14.97
N ARG A 94 -12.16 3.97 13.86
CA ARG A 94 -13.63 3.88 13.75
C ARG A 94 -14.11 2.85 12.73
N ARG A 95 -13.18 2.27 11.98
CA ARG A 95 -13.45 1.28 10.95
C ARG A 95 -12.21 0.42 10.75
N LEU A 96 -12.43 -0.81 10.30
CA LEU A 96 -11.43 -1.82 10.02
C LEU A 96 -11.46 -2.17 8.53
N LEU A 97 -10.41 -2.81 8.07
CA LEU A 97 -10.35 -3.53 6.82
C LEU A 97 -9.88 -4.95 7.14
N VAL A 98 -10.69 -5.94 6.78
CA VAL A 98 -10.31 -7.36 6.85
C VAL A 98 -9.93 -7.81 5.45
N GLU A 99 -8.72 -8.34 5.29
CA GLU A 99 -8.21 -8.80 4.00
C GLU A 99 -7.72 -10.25 4.06
N GLU A 100 -7.68 -10.91 2.91
CA GLU A 100 -6.99 -12.19 2.76
C GLU A 100 -5.47 -12.05 3.00
N GLY A 101 -4.85 -13.08 3.55
CA GLY A 101 -3.40 -13.16 3.67
C GLY A 101 -2.70 -13.16 2.30
N ALA A 102 -1.48 -12.66 2.26
CA ALA A 102 -0.63 -12.67 1.06
C ALA A 102 0.68 -13.42 1.33
N ASP A 103 1.19 -14.11 0.32
CA ASP A 103 2.51 -14.76 0.35
C ASP A 103 3.58 -13.72 0.02
N ILE A 104 4.25 -13.19 1.05
CA ILE A 104 5.21 -12.08 0.89
C ILE A 104 6.61 -12.66 0.74
N LYS A 105 7.18 -12.62 -0.47
CA LYS A 105 8.58 -12.97 -0.72
C LYS A 105 9.51 -11.77 -0.59
N LYS A 106 9.08 -10.61 -1.05
CA LYS A 106 9.82 -9.34 -0.95
C LYS A 106 8.85 -8.17 -0.94
N GLU A 107 9.15 -7.15 -0.16
CA GLU A 107 8.41 -5.89 -0.11
C GLU A 107 9.20 -4.79 -0.80
N TYR A 108 8.49 -3.98 -1.58
CA TYR A 108 8.98 -2.78 -2.26
C TYR A 108 8.11 -1.58 -1.90
N TYR A 109 8.62 -0.40 -2.17
CA TYR A 109 7.90 0.86 -2.14
C TYR A 109 7.75 1.39 -3.56
N VAL A 110 6.59 1.94 -3.92
CA VAL A 110 6.42 2.74 -5.15
C VAL A 110 5.44 3.89 -4.91
N ALA A 111 5.73 5.07 -5.47
CA ALA A 111 4.83 6.21 -5.42
C ALA A 111 4.94 7.13 -6.65
N ALA A 112 3.83 7.79 -6.96
CA ALA A 112 3.72 8.90 -7.89
C ALA A 112 3.37 10.18 -7.12
N LEU A 113 4.11 11.27 -7.37
CA LEU A 113 3.83 12.58 -6.79
C LEU A 113 4.36 13.71 -7.67
N THR A 114 3.80 14.91 -7.50
CA THR A 114 4.32 16.13 -8.12
C THR A 114 5.55 16.62 -7.35
N ASP A 115 6.69 16.64 -8.03
CA ASP A 115 7.93 17.22 -7.50
C ASP A 115 7.94 18.72 -7.77
N ARG A 116 7.89 19.52 -6.69
CA ARG A 116 7.77 20.97 -6.79
C ARG A 116 9.02 21.67 -7.33
N ALA A 117 10.19 21.07 -7.15
CA ALA A 117 11.46 21.67 -7.60
C ALA A 117 11.59 21.59 -9.12
N THR A 118 11.22 20.45 -9.70
CA THR A 118 11.28 20.21 -11.15
C THR A 118 9.98 20.56 -11.88
N GLN A 119 8.88 20.74 -11.14
CA GLN A 119 7.52 20.91 -11.68
C GLN A 119 7.10 19.75 -12.59
N LYS A 120 7.62 18.55 -12.31
CA LYS A 120 7.33 17.31 -13.03
C LYS A 120 6.73 16.28 -12.08
N ILE A 121 6.14 15.25 -12.65
CA ILE A 121 5.71 14.09 -11.88
C ILE A 121 6.94 13.22 -11.65
N ALA A 122 7.22 12.94 -10.39
CA ALA A 122 8.24 11.99 -9.98
C ALA A 122 7.58 10.63 -9.72
N MET A 123 8.06 9.60 -10.41
CA MET A 123 7.83 8.21 -10.01
C MET A 123 9.04 7.77 -9.18
N MET A 124 8.78 7.29 -7.98
CA MET A 124 9.80 6.86 -7.02
C MET A 124 9.57 5.40 -6.65
N ALA A 125 10.65 4.64 -6.52
CA ALA A 125 10.60 3.26 -6.04
C ALA A 125 11.77 2.96 -5.09
N SER A 126 11.57 2.05 -4.14
CA SER A 126 12.63 1.58 -3.25
C SER A 126 12.52 0.08 -2.94
N SER A 127 13.67 -0.53 -2.67
CA SER A 127 13.78 -1.91 -2.17
C SER A 127 13.45 -2.05 -0.67
N GLU A 128 13.23 -0.93 0.02
CA GLU A 128 12.87 -0.84 1.45
C GLU A 128 11.34 -0.67 1.62
N GLY A 129 10.57 -1.62 1.07
CA GLY A 129 9.12 -1.67 1.30
C GLY A 129 8.77 -1.96 2.76
N GLY A 130 7.59 -1.52 3.20
CA GLY A 130 7.11 -1.68 4.58
C GLY A 130 7.74 -0.71 5.60
N MET A 131 8.70 0.11 5.16
CA MET A 131 9.34 1.16 5.96
C MET A 131 8.75 2.55 5.66
N ASP A 132 9.02 3.51 6.56
CA ASP A 132 8.69 4.91 6.34
C ASP A 132 9.64 5.50 5.29
N ILE A 133 9.12 6.00 4.17
CA ILE A 133 9.97 6.40 3.04
C ILE A 133 10.80 7.64 3.38
N GLU A 134 10.29 8.50 4.26
CA GLU A 134 11.00 9.65 4.79
C GLU A 134 12.23 9.23 5.61
N GLU A 135 12.14 8.14 6.37
CA GLU A 135 13.28 7.56 7.10
C GLU A 135 14.33 7.01 6.12
N VAL A 136 13.89 6.30 5.07
CA VAL A 136 14.78 5.79 4.01
C VAL A 136 15.47 6.95 3.30
N ALA A 137 14.75 8.02 2.96
CA ALA A 137 15.30 9.20 2.30
C ALA A 137 16.35 9.93 3.16
N ALA A 138 16.17 9.94 4.48
CA ALA A 138 17.12 10.58 5.40
C ALA A 138 18.39 9.74 5.66
N LYS A 139 18.25 8.40 5.73
CA LYS A 139 19.34 7.50 6.16
C LYS A 139 20.06 6.81 5.00
N THR A 140 19.32 6.41 3.97
CA THR A 140 19.82 5.63 2.83
C THR A 140 19.19 6.14 1.52
N PRO A 141 19.40 7.43 1.16
CA PRO A 141 18.78 8.04 -0.02
C PRO A 141 19.09 7.31 -1.32
N GLU A 142 20.24 6.63 -1.41
CA GLU A 142 20.67 5.83 -2.56
C GLU A 142 19.76 4.64 -2.87
N LYS A 143 18.94 4.20 -1.90
CA LYS A 143 17.95 3.12 -2.09
C LYS A 143 16.65 3.60 -2.74
N ILE A 144 16.52 4.89 -3.02
CA ILE A 144 15.34 5.47 -3.66
C ILE A 144 15.70 5.82 -5.10
N ILE A 145 15.11 5.07 -6.01
CA ILE A 145 15.24 5.29 -7.45
C ILE A 145 14.12 6.23 -7.87
N LYS A 146 14.43 7.24 -8.66
CA LYS A 146 13.47 8.23 -9.13
C LYS A 146 13.64 8.49 -10.62
N VAL A 147 12.52 8.57 -11.33
CA VAL A 147 12.44 9.06 -12.70
C VAL A 147 11.45 10.21 -12.77
N PHE A 148 11.75 11.21 -13.61
CA PHE A 148 10.84 12.32 -13.88
C PHE A 148 10.09 12.07 -15.19
N VAL A 149 8.77 12.06 -15.11
CA VAL A 149 7.90 11.71 -16.22
C VAL A 149 7.53 12.97 -17.01
N ASP A 150 7.64 12.89 -18.33
CA ASP A 150 7.09 13.90 -19.22
C ASP A 150 5.56 13.68 -19.31
N PRO A 151 4.73 14.67 -18.94
CA PRO A 151 3.28 14.51 -18.92
C PRO A 151 2.67 14.30 -20.32
N LEU A 152 3.34 14.69 -21.40
CA LEU A 152 2.86 14.45 -22.77
C LEU A 152 3.07 12.99 -23.21
N VAL A 153 4.11 12.34 -22.69
CA VAL A 153 4.48 10.97 -23.07
C VAL A 153 3.93 9.94 -22.08
N GLY A 154 3.85 10.31 -20.81
CA GLY A 154 3.54 9.39 -19.72
C GLY A 154 4.74 8.53 -19.30
N LEU A 155 4.52 7.64 -18.32
CA LEU A 155 5.58 6.75 -17.83
C LEU A 155 5.93 5.69 -18.88
N THR A 156 7.11 5.83 -19.48
CA THR A 156 7.58 4.91 -20.52
C THR A 156 8.01 3.56 -19.96
N ASP A 157 7.98 2.51 -20.80
CA ASP A 157 8.52 1.18 -20.46
C ASP A 157 9.97 1.24 -19.98
N THR A 158 10.80 2.09 -20.61
CA THR A 158 12.22 2.25 -20.24
C THR A 158 12.35 2.79 -18.82
N GLN A 159 11.60 3.84 -18.48
CA GLN A 159 11.60 4.43 -17.13
C GLN A 159 11.03 3.47 -16.08
N ALA A 160 9.95 2.76 -16.41
CA ALA A 160 9.37 1.76 -15.52
C ALA A 160 10.34 0.59 -15.26
N LYS A 161 11.05 0.11 -16.30
CA LYS A 161 12.12 -0.90 -16.17
C LYS A 161 13.31 -0.40 -15.38
N GLU A 162 13.69 0.87 -15.53
CA GLU A 162 14.76 1.49 -14.74
C GLU A 162 14.43 1.45 -13.24
N LEU A 163 13.21 1.85 -12.86
CA LEU A 163 12.73 1.75 -11.48
C LEU A 163 12.75 0.30 -10.97
N ALA A 164 12.17 -0.63 -11.74
CA ALA A 164 12.03 -2.03 -11.32
C ALA A 164 13.39 -2.74 -11.17
N ASN A 165 14.33 -2.48 -12.09
CA ASN A 165 15.70 -2.96 -11.98
C ASN A 165 16.42 -2.37 -10.77
N GLY A 166 16.29 -1.05 -10.57
CA GLY A 166 16.99 -0.34 -9.49
C GLY A 166 16.55 -0.78 -8.09
N ILE A 167 15.32 -1.27 -7.93
CA ILE A 167 14.84 -1.86 -6.66
C ILE A 167 15.04 -3.37 -6.56
N GLY A 168 15.57 -4.01 -7.61
CA GLY A 168 15.86 -5.44 -7.62
C GLY A 168 14.64 -6.34 -7.83
N VAL A 169 13.70 -5.95 -8.69
CA VAL A 169 12.64 -6.87 -9.16
C VAL A 169 13.28 -7.97 -10.03
N PRO A 170 13.02 -9.27 -9.78
CA PRO A 170 13.55 -10.34 -10.61
C PRO A 170 13.02 -10.29 -12.05
N GLU A 171 13.83 -10.73 -13.02
CA GLU A 171 13.48 -10.72 -14.45
C GLU A 171 12.12 -11.38 -14.74
N ALA A 172 11.84 -12.52 -14.11
CA ALA A 172 10.57 -13.26 -14.27
C ALA A 172 9.31 -12.47 -13.82
N SER A 173 9.50 -11.41 -13.03
CA SER A 173 8.42 -10.54 -12.52
C SER A 173 8.48 -9.13 -13.10
N MET A 174 9.45 -8.84 -13.97
CA MET A 174 9.71 -7.51 -14.51
C MET A 174 8.50 -6.93 -15.26
N ALA A 175 7.91 -7.72 -16.15
CA ALA A 175 6.74 -7.28 -16.93
C ALA A 175 5.55 -6.90 -16.03
N LYS A 176 5.33 -7.64 -14.94
CA LYS A 176 4.24 -7.36 -13.98
C LYS A 176 4.52 -6.11 -13.13
N ALA A 177 5.78 -5.87 -12.77
CA ALA A 177 6.16 -4.67 -12.03
C ALA A 177 6.04 -3.41 -12.90
N VAL A 178 6.52 -3.48 -14.15
CA VAL A 178 6.36 -2.39 -15.14
C VAL A 178 4.89 -2.03 -15.34
N ASP A 179 4.05 -3.03 -15.58
CA ASP A 179 2.60 -2.86 -15.73
C ASP A 179 1.98 -2.22 -14.48
N ALA A 180 2.35 -2.67 -13.27
CA ALA A 180 1.87 -2.07 -12.03
C ALA A 180 2.28 -0.59 -11.86
N PHE A 181 3.51 -0.23 -12.24
CA PHE A 181 4.01 1.14 -12.16
C PHE A 181 3.29 2.07 -13.15
N GLN A 182 3.08 1.60 -14.38
CA GLN A 182 2.35 2.34 -15.41
C GLN A 182 0.89 2.56 -14.99
N LYS A 183 0.22 1.53 -14.47
CA LYS A 183 -1.15 1.65 -13.94
C LYS A 183 -1.24 2.59 -12.74
N LEU A 184 -0.26 2.59 -11.84
CA LEU A 184 -0.20 3.56 -10.74
C LEU A 184 -0.04 4.99 -11.26
N TYR A 185 0.82 5.20 -12.26
CA TYR A 185 1.00 6.50 -12.90
C TYR A 185 -0.28 6.98 -13.59
N THR A 186 -0.94 6.13 -14.39
CA THR A 186 -2.23 6.47 -15.00
C THR A 186 -3.28 6.79 -13.94
N CYS A 187 -3.37 5.98 -12.89
CA CYS A 187 -4.27 6.23 -11.76
C CYS A 187 -3.99 7.60 -11.11
N TYR A 188 -2.73 7.96 -10.92
CA TYR A 188 -2.34 9.26 -10.37
C TYR A 188 -2.84 10.41 -11.26
N MET A 189 -2.62 10.31 -12.57
CA MET A 189 -3.03 11.32 -13.55
C MET A 189 -4.54 11.49 -13.65
N ASP A 190 -5.27 10.38 -13.74
CA ASP A 190 -6.71 10.40 -14.02
C ASP A 190 -7.56 10.76 -12.79
N THR A 191 -6.97 10.80 -11.60
CA THR A 191 -7.67 11.09 -10.34
C THR A 191 -7.32 12.44 -9.71
N ASP A 192 -6.47 13.24 -10.37
CA ASP A 192 -5.93 14.50 -9.84
C ASP A 192 -5.31 14.34 -8.43
N ALA A 193 -4.72 13.16 -8.18
CA ALA A 193 -4.09 12.88 -6.89
C ALA A 193 -2.84 13.76 -6.72
N SER A 194 -2.60 14.21 -5.50
CA SER A 194 -1.35 14.89 -5.14
C SER A 194 -0.26 13.88 -4.72
N LEU A 195 -0.67 12.69 -4.29
CA LEU A 195 0.18 11.53 -3.99
C LEU A 195 -0.62 10.25 -4.28
N ALA A 196 0.00 9.29 -4.95
CA ALA A 196 -0.46 7.91 -5.03
C ALA A 196 0.70 6.99 -4.62
N GLU A 197 0.60 6.36 -3.45
CA GLU A 197 1.65 5.55 -2.83
C GLU A 197 1.15 4.13 -2.61
N ILE A 198 2.00 3.14 -2.93
CA ILE A 198 1.82 1.73 -2.59
C ILE A 198 2.99 1.32 -1.69
N ASN A 199 2.69 1.02 -0.43
CA ASN A 199 3.72 0.66 0.54
C ASN A 199 3.19 -0.34 1.61
N PRO A 200 3.39 -1.66 1.44
CA PRO A 200 4.28 -2.27 0.45
C PRO A 200 3.58 -2.67 -0.85
N LEU A 201 4.32 -2.59 -1.95
CA LEU A 201 4.11 -3.38 -3.16
C LEU A 201 4.89 -4.69 -2.99
N ILE A 202 4.22 -5.84 -3.01
CA ILE A 202 4.86 -7.12 -2.72
C ILE A 202 5.14 -7.92 -3.99
N LEU A 203 6.23 -8.68 -3.94
CA LEU A 203 6.49 -9.83 -4.79
C LEU A 203 6.03 -11.09 -4.06
N GLU A 204 5.20 -11.89 -4.72
CA GLU A 204 4.74 -13.18 -4.21
C GLU A 204 5.71 -14.32 -4.61
N GLY A 205 5.65 -15.46 -3.93
CA GLY A 205 6.48 -16.63 -4.23
C GLY A 205 6.35 -17.14 -5.67
N ASN A 206 5.16 -16.97 -6.26
CA ASN A 206 4.84 -17.31 -7.66
C ASN A 206 5.28 -16.22 -8.67
N GLY A 207 5.94 -15.15 -8.22
CA GLY A 207 6.41 -14.07 -9.07
C GLY A 207 5.35 -13.04 -9.45
N ASN A 208 4.18 -13.02 -8.81
CA ASN A 208 3.19 -11.95 -8.96
C ASN A 208 3.59 -10.68 -8.21
N ILE A 209 3.03 -9.56 -8.63
CA ILE A 209 3.18 -8.25 -8.01
C ILE A 209 1.80 -7.81 -7.51
N LYS A 210 1.71 -7.36 -6.25
CA LYS A 210 0.45 -7.01 -5.60
C LYS A 210 0.60 -5.80 -4.68
N ALA A 211 -0.33 -4.86 -4.74
CA ALA A 211 -0.40 -3.70 -3.86
C ALA A 211 -1.04 -4.09 -2.53
N LEU A 212 -0.22 -4.31 -1.49
CA LEU A 212 -0.69 -4.80 -0.20
C LEU A 212 -1.24 -3.69 0.69
N ASP A 213 -0.85 -2.45 0.45
CA ASP A 213 -1.34 -1.25 1.12
C ASP A 213 -1.25 -0.06 0.16
N ALA A 214 -2.09 0.94 0.33
CA ALA A 214 -2.15 2.10 -0.53
C ALA A 214 -2.58 3.37 0.22
N LYS A 215 -1.98 4.50 -0.15
CA LYS A 215 -2.23 5.82 0.43
C LYS A 215 -2.35 6.86 -0.68
N PHE A 216 -3.43 7.65 -0.62
CA PHE A 216 -3.74 8.68 -1.61
C PHE A 216 -4.05 10.01 -0.91
N ASN A 217 -3.61 11.11 -1.52
CA ASN A 217 -3.87 12.49 -1.07
C ASN A 217 -4.49 13.36 -2.14
#